data_AF-A0AA35I7Y4-F1
#
_entry.id   AF-A0AA35I7Y4-F1
#
_cell.length_a   1.000
_cell.length_b   1.000
_cell.length_c   1.000
_cell.angle_alpha   90.00
_cell.angle_beta   90.00
_cell.angle_gamma   90.00
#
_symmetry.space_group_name_H-M   'P 1'
#
loop_
_entity.id
_entity.type
_entity.pdbx_description
1 polymer ?
#
loop_
_entity_poly.entity_id
_entity_poly.type
_entity_poly.pdbx_seq_one_letter_code
_entity_poly.pdbx_strand_id
1 'polypeptide(L)'
;MFAHTALRQRCAKWLLATGLFLLLGACVEKPSTLERVKEDGVLRVITRNSPATYFQDRNGETGFEYELVKHFADDLGVKLEIETADNLDELFDDLGKPSGPVLAAAGLVSSERRAAQAKFSHPYLEVTPQVIYRNGRPRPTNAKGLVGKKIMVLKGSSHADLLAELKSRTLAWNMKSRMPWRWSTCCAWSTKARST
;
A
#
# COMPACT_ATOMS: atom_id res chain seq x y z
N MET A 1 -2.76 73.95 -2.87
CA MET A 1 -2.51 72.77 -3.72
C MET A 1 -1.41 71.81 -3.20
N PHE A 2 -0.70 72.09 -2.10
CA PHE A 2 0.43 71.25 -1.63
C PHE A 2 0.09 70.15 -0.60
N ALA A 3 -1.11 70.16 0.00
CA ALA A 3 -1.48 69.20 1.05
C ALA A 3 -1.88 67.81 0.49
N HIS A 4 -2.44 67.75 -0.72
CA HIS A 4 -2.90 66.49 -1.34
C HIS A 4 -1.74 65.59 -1.81
N THR A 5 -0.60 66.16 -2.18
CA THR A 5 0.59 65.42 -2.64
C THR A 5 1.29 64.68 -1.50
N ALA A 6 1.38 65.28 -0.31
CA ALA A 6 1.99 64.65 0.86
C ALA A 6 1.15 63.48 1.41
N LEU A 7 -0.18 63.59 1.37
CA LEU A 7 -1.09 62.52 1.80
C LEU A 7 -1.03 61.31 0.85
N ARG A 8 -0.96 61.57 -0.48
CA ARG A 8 -0.84 60.53 -1.52
C ARG A 8 0.48 59.76 -1.43
N GLN A 9 1.58 60.44 -1.10
CA GLN A 9 2.89 59.79 -0.87
C GLN A 9 2.93 58.96 0.41
N ARG A 10 2.26 59.40 1.49
CA ARG A 10 2.14 58.61 2.72
C ARG A 10 1.32 57.35 2.48
N CYS A 11 0.15 57.45 1.83
CA CYS A 11 -0.66 56.28 1.50
C CYS A 11 0.07 55.29 0.57
N ALA A 12 0.84 55.77 -0.42
CA ALA A 12 1.62 54.90 -1.29
C ALA A 12 2.73 54.13 -0.53
N LYS A 13 3.39 54.76 0.44
CA LYS A 13 4.38 54.10 1.30
C LYS A 13 3.75 53.04 2.21
N TRP A 14 2.57 53.32 2.77
CA TRP A 14 1.82 52.36 3.58
C TRP A 14 1.33 51.16 2.75
N LEU A 15 0.82 51.40 1.53
CA LEU A 15 0.39 50.34 0.62
C LEU A 15 1.55 49.44 0.16
N LEU A 16 2.73 50.02 -0.12
CA LEU A 16 3.94 49.27 -0.42
C LEU A 16 4.43 48.44 0.78
N ALA A 17 4.37 49.00 1.99
CA ALA A 17 4.75 48.29 3.21
C ALA A 17 3.81 47.11 3.51
N THR A 18 2.49 47.28 3.35
CA THR A 18 1.52 46.18 3.51
C THR A 18 1.66 45.12 2.41
N GLY A 19 1.95 45.53 1.16
CA GLY A 19 2.19 44.59 0.06
C GLY A 19 3.46 43.76 0.28
N LEU A 20 4.53 44.38 0.79
CA LEU A 20 5.77 43.68 1.15
C LEU A 20 5.58 42.74 2.34
N PHE A 21 4.77 43.13 3.33
CA PHE A 21 4.44 42.29 4.49
C PHE A 21 3.59 41.06 4.09
N LEU A 22 2.64 41.23 3.16
CA LEU A 22 1.86 40.13 2.60
C LEU A 22 2.71 39.16 1.75
N LEU A 23 3.75 39.65 1.06
CA LEU A 23 4.70 38.81 0.31
C LEU A 23 5.63 37.99 1.23
N LEU A 24 5.92 38.47 2.44
CA LEU A 24 6.75 37.77 3.43
C LEU A 24 6.01 36.62 4.15
N GLY A 25 4.67 36.61 4.14
CA GLY A 25 3.86 35.57 4.79
C GLY A 25 3.61 34.31 3.94
N ALA A 26 4.09 34.25 2.70
CA ALA A 26 3.71 33.20 1.74
C ALA A 26 4.52 31.90 1.81
N CYS A 27 5.55 31.81 2.65
CA CYS A 27 6.33 30.59 2.86
C CYS A 27 5.96 29.93 4.19
N VAL A 28 4.81 29.27 4.24
CA VAL A 28 4.54 28.25 5.27
C VAL A 28 4.85 26.90 4.61
N GLU A 29 6.02 26.35 4.90
CA GLU A 29 6.31 24.97 4.53
C GLU A 29 5.34 24.05 5.26
N LYS A 30 4.79 23.05 4.54
CA LYS A 30 3.90 22.08 5.17
C LYS A 30 4.73 21.22 6.11
N PRO A 31 4.30 21.02 7.37
CA PRO A 31 5.02 20.17 8.30
C PRO A 31 5.14 18.76 7.74
N SER A 32 6.31 18.18 7.91
CA SER A 32 6.59 16.78 7.58
C SER A 32 5.68 15.84 8.37
N THR A 33 5.54 14.59 7.90
CA THR A 33 4.75 13.58 8.62
C THR A 33 5.25 13.36 10.04
N LEU A 34 6.57 13.41 10.26
CA LEU A 34 7.17 13.25 11.58
C LEU A 34 6.86 14.43 12.50
N GLU A 35 6.96 15.67 11.99
CA GLU A 35 6.61 16.87 12.76
C GLU A 35 5.15 16.83 13.16
N ARG A 36 4.24 16.49 12.24
CA ARG A 36 2.82 16.33 12.55
C ARG A 36 2.56 15.29 13.65
N VAL A 37 3.21 14.13 13.59
CA VAL A 37 3.06 13.09 14.63
C VAL A 37 3.54 13.59 16.00
N LYS A 38 4.65 14.35 16.03
CA LYS A 38 5.18 14.94 17.26
C LYS A 38 4.30 16.06 17.79
N GLU A 39 3.77 16.92 16.92
CA GLU A 39 2.84 18.00 17.26
C GLU A 39 1.50 17.45 17.78
N ASP A 40 0.96 16.42 17.12
CA ASP A 40 -0.27 15.74 17.52
C ASP A 40 -0.07 14.94 18.83
N GLY A 41 1.17 14.57 19.16
CA GLY A 41 1.52 13.75 20.32
C GLY A 41 1.05 12.30 20.21
N VAL A 42 0.67 11.85 19.01
CA VAL A 42 0.08 10.52 18.79
C VAL A 42 0.62 9.89 17.50
N LEU A 43 1.13 8.67 17.61
CA LEU A 43 1.42 7.79 16.47
C LEU A 43 0.25 6.83 16.23
N ARG A 44 -0.55 7.11 15.20
CA ARG A 44 -1.64 6.22 14.75
C ARG A 44 -1.11 5.14 13.82
N VAL A 45 -1.28 3.89 14.22
CA VAL A 45 -0.78 2.71 13.51
C VAL A 45 -1.93 1.80 13.16
N ILE A 46 -2.01 1.38 11.90
CA ILE A 46 -2.97 0.37 11.46
C ILE A 46 -2.35 -1.02 11.43
N THR A 47 -3.08 -1.99 11.96
CA THR A 47 -2.67 -3.39 12.02
C THR A 47 -3.84 -4.32 11.71
N ARG A 48 -3.63 -5.63 11.89
CA ARG A 48 -4.67 -6.65 11.81
C ARG A 48 -4.94 -7.21 13.19
N ASN A 49 -6.19 -7.55 13.46
CA ASN A 49 -6.55 -8.26 14.70
C ASN A 49 -6.16 -9.74 14.57
N SER A 50 -5.01 -10.10 15.14
CA SER A 50 -4.46 -11.45 15.14
C SER A 50 -3.41 -11.58 16.24
N PRO A 51 -3.30 -12.73 16.94
CA PRO A 51 -2.25 -12.96 17.93
C PRO A 51 -0.82 -12.71 17.42
N ALA A 52 -0.58 -12.85 16.12
CA ALA A 52 0.73 -12.59 15.52
C ALA A 52 1.07 -11.09 15.42
N THR A 53 0.07 -10.21 15.33
CA THR A 53 0.26 -8.78 15.05
C THR A 53 -0.18 -7.93 16.25
N TYR A 54 -1.47 -7.94 16.55
CA TYR A 54 -2.09 -7.23 17.67
C TYR A 54 -3.30 -8.01 18.17
N PHE A 55 -3.36 -8.19 19.48
CA PHE A 55 -4.43 -8.90 20.17
C PHE A 55 -4.69 -8.27 21.53
N GLN A 56 -5.97 -8.05 21.82
CA GLN A 56 -6.43 -7.55 23.11
C GLN A 56 -6.94 -8.73 23.95
N ASP A 57 -6.34 -8.92 25.13
CA ASP A 57 -6.81 -9.85 26.14
C ASP A 57 -7.15 -9.10 27.44
N ARG A 58 -7.72 -9.79 28.43
CA ARG A 58 -8.03 -9.25 29.77
C ARG A 58 -6.80 -8.68 30.48
N ASN A 59 -5.62 -9.21 30.17
CA ASN A 59 -4.34 -8.80 30.76
C ASN A 59 -3.70 -7.61 30.03
N GLY A 60 -4.28 -7.17 28.92
CA GLY A 60 -3.78 -6.05 28.12
C GLY A 60 -3.58 -6.42 26.66
N GLU A 61 -2.86 -5.53 25.98
CA GLU A 61 -2.58 -5.60 24.55
C GLU A 61 -1.25 -6.33 24.33
N THR A 62 -1.22 -7.22 23.33
CA THR A 62 -0.05 -8.04 23.01
C THR A 62 0.08 -8.22 21.50
N GLY A 63 1.24 -8.66 21.04
CA GLY A 63 1.49 -9.02 19.65
C GLY A 63 2.85 -8.51 19.20
N PHE A 64 3.44 -9.18 18.20
CA PHE A 64 4.79 -8.84 17.75
C PHE A 64 4.85 -7.41 17.19
N GLU A 65 3.90 -7.07 16.32
CA GLU A 65 3.83 -5.74 15.71
C GLU A 65 3.50 -4.66 16.74
N TYR A 66 2.59 -4.97 17.67
CA TYR A 66 2.22 -4.07 18.75
C TYR A 66 3.41 -3.64 19.61
N GLU A 67 4.18 -4.60 20.12
CA GLU A 67 5.34 -4.28 20.96
C GLU A 67 6.40 -3.52 20.17
N LEU A 68 6.61 -3.88 18.89
CA LEU A 68 7.55 -3.18 18.01
C LEU A 68 7.16 -1.70 17.82
N VAL A 69 5.90 -1.42 17.50
CA VAL A 69 5.46 -0.03 17.27
C VAL A 69 5.28 0.76 18.57
N LYS A 70 5.04 0.08 19.69
CA LYS A 70 5.03 0.69 21.01
C LYS A 70 6.41 1.22 21.39
N HIS A 71 7.44 0.39 21.24
CA HIS A 71 8.82 0.85 21.44
C HIS A 71 9.21 1.98 20.49
N PHE A 72 8.71 1.96 19.25
CA PHE A 72 8.93 3.05 18.30
C PHE A 72 8.20 4.35 18.71
N ALA A 73 6.98 4.26 19.20
CA ALA A 73 6.24 5.42 19.73
C ALA A 73 6.92 6.01 20.98
N ASP A 74 7.42 5.15 21.87
CA ASP A 74 8.17 5.55 23.07
C ASP A 74 9.47 6.28 22.70
N ASP A 75 10.22 5.81 21.69
CA ASP A 75 11.42 6.47 21.16
C ASP A 75 11.11 7.85 20.56
N LEU A 76 9.95 7.99 19.92
CA LEU A 76 9.47 9.27 19.40
C LEU A 76 8.91 10.20 20.50
N GLY A 77 8.63 9.68 21.69
CA GLY A 77 8.02 10.42 22.81
C GLY A 77 6.53 10.73 22.61
N VAL A 78 5.81 9.89 21.88
CA VAL A 78 4.38 10.09 21.54
C VAL A 78 3.53 8.90 21.99
N LYS A 79 2.22 9.11 22.15
CA LYS A 79 1.28 8.04 22.49
C LYS A 79 1.03 7.13 21.28
N LEU A 80 1.03 5.82 21.49
CA LEU A 80 0.59 4.85 20.47
C LEU A 80 -0.94 4.76 20.44
N GLU A 81 -1.52 4.83 19.24
CA GLU A 81 -2.92 4.48 18.98
C GLU A 81 -3.00 3.42 17.88
N ILE A 82 -3.62 2.28 18.21
CA ILE A 82 -3.78 1.14 17.30
C ILE A 82 -5.17 1.17 16.66
N GLU A 83 -5.20 1.08 15.35
CA GLU A 83 -6.40 0.85 14.54
C GLU A 83 -6.29 -0.53 13.88
N THR A 84 -7.41 -1.25 13.74
CA THR A 84 -7.43 -2.59 13.13
C THR A 84 -8.26 -2.61 11.86
N ALA A 85 -7.73 -3.15 10.78
CA ALA A 85 -8.47 -3.44 9.56
C ALA A 85 -8.93 -4.91 9.49
N ASP A 86 -10.08 -5.16 8.87
CA ASP A 86 -10.62 -6.51 8.67
C ASP A 86 -9.87 -7.26 7.57
N ASN A 87 -9.33 -6.52 6.59
CA ASN A 87 -8.64 -7.10 5.45
C ASN A 87 -7.50 -6.21 4.96
N LEU A 88 -6.64 -6.78 4.09
CA LEU A 88 -5.48 -6.06 3.58
C LEU A 88 -5.84 -4.91 2.64
N ASP A 89 -6.95 -5.00 1.89
CA ASP A 89 -7.32 -3.91 0.97
C ASP A 89 -7.69 -2.65 1.78
N GLU A 90 -8.56 -2.81 2.77
CA GLU A 90 -8.93 -1.76 3.73
C GLU A 90 -7.70 -1.16 4.45
N LEU A 91 -6.79 -2.01 4.93
CA LEU A 91 -5.56 -1.56 5.59
C LEU A 91 -4.77 -0.57 4.73
N PHE A 92 -4.59 -0.88 3.45
CA PHE A 92 -3.86 -0.01 2.52
C PHE A 92 -4.69 1.20 2.08
N ASP A 93 -6.01 1.08 2.02
CA ASP A 93 -6.90 2.19 1.69
C ASP A 93 -6.95 3.23 2.82
N ASP A 94 -6.87 2.80 4.07
CA ASP A 94 -6.88 3.68 5.26
C ASP A 94 -5.54 4.35 5.54
N LEU A 95 -4.45 3.71 5.15
CA LEU A 95 -3.09 4.23 5.33
C LEU A 95 -2.90 5.57 4.61
N GLY A 96 -2.57 6.61 5.38
CA GLY A 96 -2.29 7.94 4.85
C GLY A 96 -3.53 8.80 4.58
N LYS A 97 -4.74 8.35 4.96
CA LYS A 97 -5.93 9.21 4.95
C LYS A 97 -5.74 10.42 5.89
N PRO A 98 -6.41 11.57 5.62
CA PRO A 98 -6.41 12.70 6.53
C PRO A 98 -6.89 12.26 7.92
N SER A 99 -6.12 12.55 8.96
CA SER A 99 -6.39 12.07 10.33
C SER A 99 -6.47 10.55 10.46
N GLY A 100 -5.96 9.81 9.49
CA GLY A 100 -5.85 8.35 9.54
C GLY A 100 -4.50 7.88 10.06
N PRO A 101 -4.29 6.56 10.06
CA PRO A 101 -3.02 5.94 10.42
C PRO A 101 -1.92 6.35 9.44
N VAL A 102 -0.75 6.69 9.98
CA VAL A 102 0.42 7.11 9.19
C VAL A 102 1.41 5.97 8.97
N LEU A 103 1.26 4.88 9.74
CA LEU A 103 2.12 3.71 9.70
C LEU A 103 1.27 2.45 9.73
N ALA A 104 1.71 1.42 9.00
CA ALA A 104 1.07 0.11 9.03
C ALA A 104 2.06 -0.95 9.52
N ALA A 105 1.64 -1.77 10.49
CA ALA A 105 2.45 -2.81 11.11
C ALA A 105 1.63 -4.10 11.24
N ALA A 106 1.71 -4.98 10.24
CA ALA A 106 0.79 -6.13 10.10
C ALA A 106 1.42 -7.36 9.42
N GLY A 107 2.74 -7.56 9.55
CA GLY A 107 3.46 -8.62 8.84
C GLY A 107 3.37 -8.47 7.33
N LEU A 108 3.52 -7.24 6.83
CA LEU A 108 3.32 -6.91 5.43
C LEU A 108 4.53 -7.33 4.59
N VAL A 109 4.27 -8.02 3.48
CA VAL A 109 5.31 -8.38 2.50
C VAL A 109 5.27 -7.36 1.37
N SER A 110 6.43 -6.78 1.05
CA SER A 110 6.56 -5.86 -0.08
C SER A 110 6.27 -6.58 -1.39
N SER A 111 5.41 -5.99 -2.22
CA SER A 111 5.15 -6.46 -3.59
C SER A 111 5.03 -5.26 -4.53
N GLU A 112 5.29 -5.46 -5.82
CA GLU A 112 5.15 -4.41 -6.83
C GLU A 112 3.75 -3.79 -6.82
N ARG A 113 2.73 -4.63 -6.63
CA ARG A 113 1.32 -4.20 -6.55
C ARG A 113 1.07 -3.24 -5.37
N ARG A 114 1.70 -3.47 -4.22
CA ARG A 114 1.52 -2.63 -3.01
C ARG A 114 2.51 -1.47 -2.94
N ALA A 115 3.63 -1.53 -3.66
CA ALA A 115 4.61 -0.44 -3.73
C ALA A 115 4.04 0.86 -4.32
N ALA A 116 2.98 0.77 -5.14
CA ALA A 116 2.26 1.93 -5.65
C ALA A 116 1.33 2.60 -4.60
N GLN A 117 0.97 1.87 -3.53
CA GLN A 117 0.03 2.34 -2.49
C GLN A 117 0.76 2.81 -1.23
N ALA A 118 1.90 2.21 -0.90
CA ALA A 118 2.65 2.52 0.30
C ALA A 118 4.16 2.39 0.09
N LYS A 119 4.93 3.16 0.87
CA LYS A 119 6.37 2.97 1.00
C LYS A 119 6.65 1.97 2.11
N PHE A 120 7.52 0.99 1.83
CA PHE A 120 7.93 -0.02 2.80
C PHE A 120 9.20 0.43 3.53
N SER A 121 9.30 0.09 4.81
CA SER A 121 10.51 0.27 5.60
C SER A 121 11.61 -0.71 5.19
N HIS A 122 12.75 -0.64 5.86
CA HIS A 122 13.67 -1.77 5.87
C HIS A 122 12.96 -3.01 6.44
N PRO A 123 13.20 -4.20 5.88
CA PRO A 123 12.62 -5.43 6.38
C PRO A 123 13.18 -5.75 7.76
N TYR A 124 12.31 -6.05 8.72
CA TYR A 124 12.68 -6.45 10.08
C TYR A 124 12.56 -7.96 10.31
N LEU A 125 11.91 -8.69 9.39
CA LEU A 125 11.75 -10.14 9.47
C LEU A 125 11.69 -10.76 8.08
N GLU A 126 12.54 -11.76 7.83
CA GLU A 126 12.49 -12.59 6.63
C GLU A 126 11.62 -13.82 6.86
N VAL A 127 10.66 -14.06 5.97
CA VAL A 127 9.72 -15.19 6.05
C VAL A 127 9.65 -15.93 4.72
N THR A 128 9.49 -17.25 4.78
CA THR A 128 9.32 -18.10 3.59
C THR A 128 7.86 -18.53 3.45
N PRO A 129 7.18 -18.22 2.33
CA PRO A 129 5.83 -18.74 2.06
C PRO A 129 5.83 -20.28 1.99
N GLN A 130 4.93 -20.92 2.73
CA GLN A 130 4.79 -22.37 2.77
C GLN A 130 3.38 -22.82 2.41
N VAL A 131 3.28 -23.95 1.68
CA VAL A 131 1.99 -24.58 1.41
C VAL A 131 1.63 -25.50 2.58
N ILE A 132 0.55 -25.16 3.26
CA ILE A 132 0.00 -25.99 4.34
C ILE A 132 -0.98 -27.02 3.74
N TYR A 133 -0.85 -28.27 4.19
CA TYR A 133 -1.72 -29.37 3.76
C TYR A 133 -2.15 -30.21 4.97
N ARG A 134 -3.27 -30.92 4.84
CA ARG A 134 -3.80 -31.79 5.91
C ARG A 134 -3.09 -33.13 5.90
N ASN A 135 -2.62 -33.58 7.07
CA ASN A 135 -2.06 -34.92 7.24
C ASN A 135 -3.06 -36.01 6.80
N GLY A 136 -2.55 -37.09 6.22
CA GLY A 136 -3.37 -38.16 5.60
C GLY A 136 -3.86 -37.85 4.17
N ARG A 137 -3.51 -36.69 3.60
CA ARG A 137 -3.67 -36.39 2.17
C ARG A 137 -2.31 -36.39 1.47
N PRO A 138 -2.24 -36.69 0.16
CA PRO A 138 -0.99 -36.61 -0.59
C PRO A 138 -0.33 -35.23 -0.47
N ARG A 139 0.92 -35.18 -0.03
CA ARG A 139 1.70 -33.95 0.13
C ARG A 139 2.03 -33.35 -1.25
N PRO A 140 1.65 -32.11 -1.54
CA PRO A 140 2.15 -31.43 -2.74
C PRO A 140 3.64 -31.14 -2.55
N THR A 141 4.48 -31.67 -3.44
CA THR A 141 5.94 -31.49 -3.38
C THR A 141 6.44 -30.36 -4.27
N ASN A 142 5.60 -29.88 -5.19
CA ASN A 142 5.91 -28.83 -6.14
C ASN A 142 4.63 -28.10 -6.59
N ALA A 143 4.78 -27.03 -7.36
CA ALA A 143 3.66 -26.22 -7.85
C ALA A 143 2.63 -27.01 -8.67
N LYS A 144 3.04 -28.05 -9.42
CA LYS A 144 2.09 -28.88 -10.19
C LYS A 144 1.14 -29.66 -9.28
N GLY A 145 1.59 -30.02 -8.07
CA GLY A 145 0.77 -30.68 -7.06
C GLY A 145 -0.40 -29.83 -6.55
N LEU A 146 -0.36 -28.52 -6.78
CA LEU A 146 -1.42 -27.56 -6.42
C LEU A 146 -2.56 -27.53 -7.44
N VAL A 147 -2.34 -27.99 -8.67
CA VAL A 147 -3.35 -27.98 -9.73
C VAL A 147 -4.53 -28.88 -9.34
N GLY A 148 -5.75 -28.37 -9.54
CA GLY A 148 -6.99 -29.08 -9.18
C GLY A 148 -7.24 -29.21 -7.67
N LYS A 149 -6.43 -28.57 -6.82
CA LYS A 149 -6.68 -28.50 -5.37
C LYS A 149 -7.56 -27.30 -5.03
N LYS A 150 -8.34 -27.44 -3.96
CA LYS A 150 -9.07 -26.32 -3.35
C LYS A 150 -8.10 -25.57 -2.44
N ILE A 151 -7.73 -24.35 -2.84
CA ILE A 151 -6.75 -23.52 -2.13
C ILE A 151 -7.46 -22.23 -1.72
N MET A 152 -7.25 -21.82 -0.48
CA MET A 152 -7.78 -20.58 0.08
C MET A 152 -6.61 -19.76 0.63
N VAL A 153 -6.59 -18.48 0.30
CA VAL A 153 -5.61 -17.51 0.78
C VAL A 153 -6.32 -16.20 1.08
N LEU A 154 -5.67 -15.34 1.88
CA LEU A 154 -6.18 -14.00 2.13
C LEU A 154 -6.18 -13.18 0.84
N LYS A 155 -7.31 -12.54 0.56
CA LYS A 155 -7.44 -11.60 -0.58
C LYS A 155 -6.44 -10.46 -0.41
N GLY A 156 -5.81 -10.05 -1.50
CA GLY A 156 -4.88 -8.92 -1.51
C GLY A 156 -3.54 -9.18 -0.81
N SER A 157 -3.24 -10.43 -0.44
CA SER A 157 -1.96 -10.84 0.15
C SER A 157 -0.92 -11.23 -0.91
N SER A 158 0.36 -11.23 -0.52
CA SER A 158 1.47 -11.74 -1.35
C SER A 158 1.27 -13.20 -1.76
N HIS A 159 0.58 -14.00 -0.93
CA HIS A 159 0.22 -15.39 -1.27
C HIS A 159 -0.78 -15.46 -2.43
N ALA A 160 -1.73 -14.53 -2.51
CA ALA A 160 -2.66 -14.44 -3.63
C ALA A 160 -1.95 -14.02 -4.92
N ASP A 161 -1.03 -13.05 -4.81
CA ASP A 161 -0.20 -12.61 -5.93
C ASP A 161 0.67 -13.77 -6.47
N LEU A 162 1.31 -14.53 -5.58
CA LEU A 162 2.11 -15.71 -5.93
C LEU A 162 1.27 -16.80 -6.61
N LEU A 163 0.05 -17.08 -6.12
CA LEU A 163 -0.84 -18.07 -6.75
C LEU A 163 -1.34 -17.59 -8.13
N ALA A 164 -1.59 -16.29 -8.29
CA ALA A 164 -1.96 -15.72 -9.59
C ALA A 164 -0.83 -15.87 -10.61
N GLU A 165 0.41 -15.62 -10.18
CA GLU A 165 1.61 -15.83 -10.99
C GLU A 165 1.84 -17.31 -11.32
N LEU A 166 1.68 -18.21 -10.35
CA LEU A 166 1.77 -19.65 -10.58
C LEU A 166 0.69 -20.13 -11.56
N LYS A 167 -0.51 -19.57 -11.51
CA LYS A 167 -1.59 -19.88 -12.45
C LYS A 167 -1.24 -19.42 -13.86
N SER A 168 -0.72 -18.20 -14.06
CA SER A 168 -0.34 -17.70 -15.38
C SER A 168 0.79 -18.53 -15.98
N ARG A 169 1.81 -18.87 -15.17
CA ARG A 169 2.90 -19.77 -15.56
C ARG A 169 2.36 -21.15 -15.92
N THR A 170 1.52 -21.78 -15.09
CA THR A 170 1.02 -23.14 -15.36
C THR A 170 0.09 -23.21 -16.57
N LEU A 171 -0.72 -22.18 -16.82
CA LEU A 171 -1.50 -22.05 -18.05
C LEU A 171 -0.59 -21.86 -19.28
N ALA A 172 0.48 -21.08 -19.17
CA ALA A 172 1.50 -20.94 -20.21
C ALA A 172 2.26 -22.26 -20.46
N TRP A 173 2.54 -23.06 -19.42
CA TRP A 173 3.08 -24.42 -19.56
C TRP A 173 2.09 -25.34 -20.28
N ASN A 174 0.80 -25.30 -19.93
CA ASN A 174 -0.24 -26.08 -20.61
C ASN A 174 -0.46 -25.63 -22.06
N MET A 175 -0.27 -24.34 -22.38
CA MET A 175 -0.31 -23.84 -23.77
C MET A 175 0.95 -24.24 -24.54
N LYS A 176 2.14 -24.21 -23.94
CA LYS A 176 3.38 -24.71 -24.56
C LYS A 176 3.38 -26.23 -24.77
N SER A 177 2.73 -27.01 -23.92
CA SER A 177 2.62 -28.46 -24.07
C SER A 177 1.40 -28.92 -24.90
N ARG A 178 0.46 -28.02 -25.25
CA ARG A 178 -0.67 -28.27 -26.16
C ARG A 178 -0.46 -27.67 -27.56
N MET A 179 0.77 -27.69 -28.08
CA MET A 179 0.99 -27.53 -29.51
C MET A 179 1.40 -28.86 -30.16
N PRO A 180 0.44 -29.73 -30.53
CA PRO A 180 0.59 -30.57 -31.70
C PRO A 180 0.02 -29.82 -32.92
N TRP A 181 0.95 -29.27 -33.71
CA TRP A 181 0.87 -29.10 -35.17
C TRP A 181 -0.19 -28.19 -35.84
N ARG A 182 0.36 -27.51 -36.87
CA ARG A 182 -0.24 -27.07 -38.14
C ARG A 182 -0.90 -25.69 -38.21
N TRP A 183 -0.05 -24.66 -38.29
CA TRP A 183 -0.32 -23.58 -39.23
C TRP A 183 -0.15 -24.14 -40.66
N SER A 184 -1.26 -24.53 -41.28
CA SER A 184 -1.33 -24.58 -42.74
C SER A 184 -2.01 -23.31 -43.19
N THR A 185 -1.19 -22.44 -43.75
CA THR A 185 -1.52 -21.53 -44.86
C THR A 185 -2.86 -21.81 -45.54
N CYS A 186 -3.76 -20.83 -45.48
CA CYS A 186 -4.71 -20.60 -46.57
C CYS A 186 -5.03 -19.10 -46.65
N CYS A 187 -4.02 -18.32 -47.02
CA CYS A 187 -4.28 -17.15 -47.85
C CYS A 187 -4.49 -17.68 -49.27
N ALA A 188 -5.75 -17.79 -49.69
CA ALA A 188 -6.11 -17.92 -51.09
C ALA A 188 -7.02 -16.74 -51.43
N TRP A 189 -6.44 -15.78 -52.16
CA TRP A 189 -7.15 -14.83 -52.99
C TRP A 189 -8.12 -15.57 -53.92
N SER A 190 -9.35 -15.06 -54.05
CA SER A 190 -10.09 -15.11 -55.31
C SER A 190 -10.98 -13.89 -55.40
N THR A 191 -10.49 -12.91 -56.16
CA THR A 191 -11.28 -11.86 -56.79
C THR A 191 -12.19 -12.46 -57.87
N LYS A 192 -13.40 -11.91 -58.02
CA LYS A 192 -14.06 -11.50 -59.29
C LYS A 192 -15.50 -12.00 -59.45
N ALA A 193 -16.41 -11.03 -59.31
CA ALA A 193 -17.54 -10.67 -60.17
C ALA A 193 -18.52 -11.74 -60.71
N ARG A 194 -19.82 -11.47 -60.50
CA ARG A 194 -20.79 -10.98 -61.51
C ARG A 194 -22.15 -11.71 -61.42
N SER A 195 -23.21 -10.88 -61.40
CA SER A 195 -24.60 -11.08 -61.88
C SER A 195 -25.14 -12.51 -62.07
N THR A 196 -26.26 -12.84 -61.44
CA THR A 196 -27.64 -12.55 -61.90
C THR A 196 -28.60 -12.76 -60.74
#